data_AF-A0ABD4T6G0-F1
#
_entry.id   AF-A0ABD4T6G0-F1
#
_cell.length_a   1.000
_cell.length_b   1.000
_cell.length_c   1.000
_cell.angle_alpha   90.00
_cell.angle_beta   90.00
_cell.angle_gamma   90.00
#
_symmetry.space_group_name_H-M   'P 1'
#
loop_
_entity.id
_entity.type
_entity.pdbx_description
1 polymer ?
#
loop_
_entity_poly.entity_id
_entity_poly.type
_entity_poly.pdbx_seq_one_letter_code
_entity_poly.pdbx_strand_id
1 'polypeptide(L)'
;MSYRRGVEDLVKVLVMTCSSRLWRVLGGVPMLILIGCGNGVSPGSRQNASPLSTAEAEATPDLETDLRTLYNCESGATIWASYPNQDTAIVEYQGETLQLTRAVSGSGARYVNPQWVWWTKGTGAGASGTLARHRGEEQPEDPLERCAEGAKESRQPPVPRGAETLASRSLDSRLINPVESVGPITRGTSEQDLIDWFGVENVTSVQLEVGEGQRVSGTRLFAGRLDELEIEWKGDRRSPKRMTIRTPGSSWRTHSGLKIRDSLEDVTLTNGRPFNLTGLGWDYPGRTLGWNGGTLPPELQLEFRATQQIPAQQMLMGEGPYSSSHPSFQNMGLVIETIYIRWD
;
A
#
# COMPACT_ATOMS: atom_id res chain seq x y z
N MET A 1 -40.67 -61.08 24.20
CA MET A 1 -39.72 -60.22 23.47
C MET A 1 -40.17 -58.77 23.71
N SER A 2 -39.69 -58.07 24.75
CA SER A 2 -38.40 -57.33 24.87
C SER A 2 -38.26 -56.22 23.81
N TYR A 3 -37.87 -54.96 24.05
CA TYR A 3 -37.76 -54.03 25.19
C TYR A 3 -37.58 -52.62 24.56
N ARG A 4 -37.74 -51.57 25.38
CA ARG A 4 -37.91 -50.13 25.10
C ARG A 4 -36.68 -49.32 24.62
N ARG A 5 -36.99 -48.06 24.25
CA ARG A 5 -36.28 -46.73 24.38
C ARG A 5 -35.70 -46.21 23.05
N GLY A 6 -35.87 -44.97 22.60
CA GLY A 6 -36.21 -43.67 23.23
C GLY A 6 -34.99 -42.73 23.13
N VAL A 7 -35.17 -41.45 22.73
CA VAL A 7 -34.46 -40.21 23.17
C VAL A 7 -34.95 -39.00 22.33
N GLU A 8 -35.43 -37.96 23.01
CA GLU A 8 -35.56 -36.56 22.57
C GLU A 8 -34.44 -35.75 23.25
N ASP A 9 -33.93 -34.68 22.64
CA ASP A 9 -33.33 -33.54 23.37
C ASP A 9 -33.26 -32.27 22.50
N LEU A 10 -33.66 -31.14 23.10
CA LEU A 10 -33.84 -29.82 22.47
C LEU A 10 -33.16 -28.77 23.36
N VAL A 11 -32.08 -28.16 22.88
CA VAL A 11 -31.22 -27.22 23.63
C VAL A 11 -31.80 -25.80 23.60
N LYS A 12 -31.99 -25.21 24.79
CA LYS A 12 -32.37 -23.80 25.01
C LYS A 12 -31.12 -22.93 25.19
N VAL A 13 -31.11 -21.76 24.55
CA VAL A 13 -30.14 -20.67 24.70
C VAL A 13 -30.50 -19.80 25.92
N LEU A 14 -29.52 -19.54 26.80
CA LEU A 14 -29.65 -18.72 28.00
C LEU A 14 -29.03 -17.33 27.75
N VAL A 15 -29.84 -16.28 27.91
CA VAL A 15 -29.43 -14.88 28.01
C VAL A 15 -29.24 -14.56 29.50
N MET A 16 -28.11 -13.97 29.89
CA MET A 16 -27.88 -13.49 31.26
C MET A 16 -27.37 -12.06 31.26
N THR A 17 -28.23 -11.16 31.71
CA THR A 17 -27.95 -9.75 32.03
C THR A 17 -27.25 -9.63 33.39
N CYS A 18 -26.22 -8.80 33.46
CA CYS A 18 -25.49 -8.44 34.69
C CYS A 18 -26.27 -7.36 35.45
N SER A 19 -26.59 -7.60 36.73
CA SER A 19 -27.21 -6.60 37.60
C SER A 19 -26.56 -6.58 38.99
N SER A 20 -26.33 -5.35 39.42
CA SER A 20 -25.88 -4.78 40.70
C SER A 20 -26.18 -5.53 42.02
N ARG A 21 -25.27 -5.44 43.01
CA ARG A 21 -25.40 -4.62 44.24
C ARG A 21 -24.37 -4.95 45.33
N LEU A 22 -23.93 -3.88 45.99
CA LEU A 22 -23.10 -3.74 47.20
C LEU A 22 -23.86 -4.03 48.50
N TRP A 23 -23.09 -4.03 49.62
CA TRP A 23 -23.40 -4.03 51.08
C TRP A 23 -23.30 -5.40 51.77
N ARG A 24 -22.72 -5.59 52.97
CA ARG A 24 -22.24 -4.78 54.13
C ARG A 24 -21.24 -5.72 54.88
N VAL A 25 -20.05 -5.32 55.36
CA VAL A 25 -19.66 -4.52 56.55
C VAL A 25 -19.90 -5.21 57.93
N LEU A 26 -18.79 -5.36 58.67
CA LEU A 26 -18.55 -5.65 60.12
C LEU A 26 -18.71 -7.11 60.59
N GLY A 27 -17.80 -7.70 61.37
CA GLY A 27 -16.59 -7.22 62.03
C GLY A 27 -15.88 -8.35 62.79
N GLY A 28 -14.67 -8.10 63.29
CA GLY A 28 -13.97 -9.00 64.23
C GLY A 28 -12.47 -9.20 63.94
N VAL A 29 -11.64 -8.41 64.60
CA VAL A 29 -10.18 -8.55 64.82
C VAL A 29 -10.01 -8.85 66.34
N PRO A 30 -8.91 -9.39 66.92
CA PRO A 30 -7.56 -9.74 66.41
C PRO A 30 -7.04 -11.13 66.84
N MET A 31 -5.88 -11.57 66.31
CA MET A 31 -4.77 -12.03 67.16
C MET A 31 -3.44 -12.02 66.38
N LEU A 32 -2.44 -11.37 66.97
CA LEU A 32 -1.08 -11.20 66.47
C LEU A 32 -0.19 -12.30 67.05
N ILE A 33 0.45 -13.13 66.22
CA ILE A 33 1.70 -13.84 66.58
C ILE A 33 2.64 -13.78 65.37
N LEU A 34 3.81 -13.17 65.59
CA LEU A 34 4.98 -13.12 64.71
C LEU A 34 5.87 -14.36 64.93
N ILE A 35 6.91 -14.49 64.08
CA ILE A 35 8.02 -15.47 64.02
C ILE A 35 7.78 -16.46 62.85
N GLY A 36 8.63 -16.60 61.84
CA GLY A 36 10.00 -16.13 61.63
C GLY A 36 10.85 -17.27 61.05
N CYS A 37 11.23 -17.12 59.77
CA CYS A 37 12.39 -17.67 59.03
C CYS A 37 12.74 -19.19 59.02
N GLY A 38 13.02 -19.70 57.82
CA GLY A 38 14.33 -20.33 57.56
C GLY A 38 14.40 -21.77 57.02
N ASN A 39 14.43 -21.89 55.69
CA ASN A 39 15.29 -22.72 54.80
C ASN A 39 15.77 -24.16 55.12
N GLY A 40 15.63 -25.02 54.10
CA GLY A 40 16.53 -26.16 53.77
C GLY A 40 15.81 -27.53 53.66
N VAL A 41 16.11 -28.51 52.79
CA VAL A 41 17.02 -28.76 51.64
C VAL A 41 16.45 -30.02 50.89
N SER A 42 16.47 -30.03 49.54
CA SER A 42 16.57 -31.09 48.46
C SER A 42 16.31 -32.61 48.71
N PRO A 43 16.39 -33.55 47.71
CA PRO A 43 16.35 -33.51 46.21
C PRO A 43 15.41 -34.57 45.55
N GLY A 44 15.26 -34.57 44.21
CA GLY A 44 15.12 -35.83 43.43
C GLY A 44 14.26 -35.88 42.14
N SER A 45 14.88 -35.61 40.98
CA SER A 45 14.69 -36.21 39.63
C SER A 45 13.30 -36.10 38.92
N ARG A 46 13.13 -36.02 37.58
CA ARG A 46 13.95 -36.34 36.39
C ARG A 46 13.22 -35.75 35.14
N GLN A 47 13.97 -35.47 34.07
CA GLN A 47 13.65 -35.59 32.61
C GLN A 47 13.83 -34.34 31.71
N ASN A 48 14.89 -34.46 30.89
CA ASN A 48 14.97 -34.24 29.43
C ASN A 48 15.08 -32.84 28.77
N ALA A 49 16.30 -32.59 28.26
CA ALA A 49 16.70 -32.24 26.89
C ALA A 49 16.02 -31.08 26.10
N SER A 50 16.90 -30.14 25.69
CA SER A 50 16.87 -29.01 24.73
C SER A 50 16.18 -29.28 23.36
N PRO A 51 15.98 -28.27 22.44
CA PRO A 51 16.64 -26.95 22.38
C PRO A 51 15.80 -25.72 21.93
N LEU A 52 16.53 -24.60 21.89
CA LEU A 52 16.25 -23.30 21.28
C LEU A 52 15.44 -23.31 19.98
N SER A 53 14.57 -22.32 19.83
CA SER A 53 14.29 -21.66 18.55
C SER A 53 14.31 -20.15 18.78
N THR A 54 15.46 -19.57 18.46
CA THR A 54 15.67 -18.13 18.32
C THR A 54 14.92 -17.65 17.09
N ALA A 55 14.19 -16.55 17.23
CA ALA A 55 13.51 -15.88 16.13
C ALA A 55 14.50 -15.56 14.99
N GLU A 56 14.19 -16.05 13.80
CA GLU A 56 14.79 -15.60 12.54
C GLU A 56 14.39 -14.14 12.32
N ALA A 57 15.39 -13.27 12.38
CA ALA A 57 15.29 -11.91 11.85
C ALA A 57 15.20 -12.01 10.33
N GLU A 58 14.12 -11.49 9.76
CA GLU A 58 13.99 -11.27 8.32
C GLU A 58 15.11 -10.31 7.88
N ALA A 59 16.06 -10.86 7.11
CA ALA A 59 17.17 -10.09 6.55
C ALA A 59 16.62 -9.12 5.49
N THR A 60 16.86 -7.83 5.71
CA THR A 60 16.93 -6.84 4.63
C THR A 60 17.87 -7.36 3.53
N PRO A 61 17.53 -7.24 2.24
CA PRO A 61 18.46 -7.63 1.18
C PRO A 61 19.73 -6.77 1.30
N ASP A 62 20.85 -7.41 1.60
CA ASP A 62 22.16 -6.77 1.67
C ASP A 62 22.49 -6.19 0.29
N LEU A 63 22.43 -4.85 0.17
CA LEU A 63 22.78 -4.09 -1.03
C LEU A 63 24.21 -4.41 -1.55
N GLU A 64 25.10 -4.95 -0.71
CA GLU A 64 26.45 -5.37 -1.13
C GLU A 64 26.46 -6.62 -2.02
N THR A 65 25.44 -7.48 -1.95
CA THR A 65 25.39 -8.74 -2.72
C THR A 65 25.05 -8.54 -4.20
N ASP A 66 24.54 -7.37 -4.58
CA ASP A 66 24.16 -7.05 -5.96
C ASP A 66 25.21 -6.22 -6.72
N LEU A 67 26.32 -5.87 -6.08
CA LEU A 67 27.42 -5.14 -6.72
C LEU A 67 28.31 -6.08 -7.54
N ARG A 68 28.56 -5.68 -8.79
CA ARG A 68 29.55 -6.28 -9.67
C ARG A 68 30.57 -5.24 -10.11
N THR A 69 31.79 -5.68 -10.32
CA THR A 69 32.91 -4.87 -10.77
C THR A 69 33.23 -5.22 -12.21
N LEU A 70 33.29 -4.20 -13.08
CA LEU A 70 33.75 -4.33 -14.45
C LEU A 70 35.28 -4.43 -14.48
N TYR A 71 35.81 -5.36 -15.27
CA TYR A 71 37.22 -5.49 -15.58
C TYR A 71 37.41 -5.36 -17.09
N ASN A 72 38.21 -4.36 -17.49
CA ASN A 72 38.53 -4.11 -18.90
C ASN A 72 39.84 -4.81 -19.23
N CYS A 73 39.82 -5.76 -20.17
CA CYS A 73 40.96 -6.62 -20.47
C CYS A 73 41.80 -6.12 -21.65
N GLU A 74 43.10 -6.43 -21.65
CA GLU A 74 44.06 -6.10 -22.71
C GLU A 74 43.65 -6.67 -24.08
N SER A 75 42.91 -7.79 -24.10
CA SER A 75 42.34 -8.40 -25.30
C SER A 75 41.18 -7.60 -25.93
N GLY A 76 40.63 -6.63 -25.20
CA GLY A 76 39.37 -5.95 -25.53
C GLY A 76 38.11 -6.64 -24.96
N ALA A 77 38.25 -7.80 -24.31
CA ALA A 77 37.14 -8.43 -23.60
C ALA A 77 36.78 -7.66 -22.31
N THR A 78 35.54 -7.83 -21.86
CA THR A 78 35.06 -7.34 -20.56
C THR A 78 34.68 -8.51 -19.67
N ILE A 79 35.11 -8.44 -18.41
CA ILE A 79 34.73 -9.39 -17.37
C ILE A 79 33.91 -8.66 -16.32
N TRP A 80 32.79 -9.25 -15.91
CA TRP A 80 32.07 -8.81 -14.70
C TRP A 80 32.39 -9.78 -13.56
N ALA A 81 32.87 -9.27 -12.43
CA ALA A 81 33.08 -10.08 -11.23
C ALA A 81 32.26 -9.55 -10.06
N SER A 82 31.55 -10.43 -9.36
CA SER A 82 30.90 -10.13 -8.09
C SER A 82 31.43 -11.03 -7.00
N TYR A 83 31.42 -10.53 -5.76
CA TYR A 83 31.97 -11.22 -4.59
C TYR A 83 30.89 -11.25 -3.50
N PRO A 84 29.90 -12.15 -3.60
CA PRO A 84 28.78 -12.21 -2.65
C PRO A 84 29.23 -12.41 -1.20
N ASN A 85 30.40 -13.03 -1.02
CA ASN A 85 31.07 -13.18 0.25
C ASN A 85 32.58 -13.31 -0.01
N GLN A 86 33.38 -13.44 1.06
CA GLN A 86 34.82 -13.54 0.92
C GLN A 86 35.25 -14.80 0.16
N ASP A 87 34.52 -15.89 0.25
CA ASP A 87 34.93 -17.20 -0.30
C ASP A 87 34.43 -17.46 -1.73
N THR A 88 33.55 -16.63 -2.25
CA THR A 88 32.90 -16.84 -3.55
C THR A 88 33.18 -15.68 -4.49
N ALA A 89 33.63 -16.00 -5.70
CA ALA A 89 33.62 -15.07 -6.82
C ALA A 89 32.71 -15.62 -7.91
N ILE A 90 31.82 -14.78 -8.44
CA ILE A 90 31.01 -15.08 -9.62
C ILE A 90 31.55 -14.19 -10.75
N VAL A 91 32.13 -14.82 -11.77
CA VAL A 91 32.81 -14.16 -12.88
C VAL A 91 32.04 -14.44 -14.17
N GLU A 92 31.57 -13.42 -14.85
CA GLU A 92 30.97 -13.53 -16.18
C GLU A 92 32.02 -13.22 -17.25
N TYR A 93 32.29 -14.18 -18.13
CA TYR A 93 33.26 -14.05 -19.21
C TYR A 93 32.70 -14.72 -20.47
N GLN A 94 32.70 -14.00 -21.60
CA GLN A 94 32.17 -14.48 -22.89
C GLN A 94 30.74 -15.06 -22.84
N GLY A 95 29.91 -14.56 -21.93
CA GLY A 95 28.52 -15.03 -21.75
C GLY A 95 28.38 -16.28 -20.86
N GLU A 96 29.48 -16.83 -20.35
CA GLU A 96 29.46 -17.89 -19.33
C GLU A 96 29.60 -17.31 -17.93
N THR A 97 28.86 -17.86 -16.97
CA THR A 97 28.97 -17.53 -15.55
C THR A 97 29.80 -18.58 -14.83
N LEU A 98 30.94 -18.15 -14.28
CA LEU A 98 31.90 -18.96 -13.56
C LEU A 98 31.75 -18.72 -12.06
N GLN A 99 31.23 -19.70 -11.33
CA GLN A 99 31.29 -19.68 -9.88
C GLN A 99 32.63 -20.29 -9.44
N LEU A 100 33.37 -19.55 -8.61
CA LEU A 100 34.73 -19.85 -8.20
C LEU A 100 34.85 -19.74 -6.67
N THR A 101 35.64 -20.62 -6.07
CA THR A 101 35.86 -20.65 -4.62
C THR A 101 37.25 -20.13 -4.28
N ARG A 102 37.39 -19.37 -3.20
CA ARG A 102 38.69 -18.85 -2.75
C ARG A 102 39.69 -19.97 -2.52
N ALA A 103 40.93 -19.76 -2.96
CA ALA A 103 42.06 -20.64 -2.75
C ALA A 103 43.25 -19.89 -2.15
N VAL A 104 44.17 -20.64 -1.55
CA VAL A 104 45.40 -20.10 -0.94
C VAL A 104 46.21 -19.36 -2.01
N SER A 105 46.73 -18.18 -1.65
CA SER A 105 47.59 -17.34 -2.50
C SER A 105 48.56 -16.52 -1.66
N GLY A 106 49.76 -16.27 -2.22
CA GLY A 106 50.77 -15.44 -1.57
C GLY A 106 50.51 -13.93 -1.65
N SER A 107 49.70 -13.46 -2.61
CA SER A 107 49.34 -12.04 -2.74
C SER A 107 48.09 -11.84 -3.58
N GLY A 108 47.13 -11.06 -3.05
CA GLY A 108 45.83 -10.85 -3.69
C GLY A 108 44.81 -11.94 -3.36
N ALA A 109 43.65 -11.90 -4.02
CA ALA A 109 42.59 -12.86 -3.84
C ALA A 109 42.50 -13.78 -5.07
N ARG A 110 42.74 -15.07 -4.85
CA ARG A 110 42.69 -16.12 -5.87
C ARG A 110 41.44 -16.98 -5.66
N TYR A 111 40.71 -17.21 -6.74
CA TYR A 111 39.50 -18.03 -6.78
C TYR A 111 39.61 -19.05 -7.90
N VAL A 112 39.17 -20.27 -7.64
CA VAL A 112 39.33 -21.40 -8.57
C VAL A 112 38.07 -22.24 -8.67
N ASN A 113 37.91 -22.87 -9.82
CA ASN A 113 37.10 -24.07 -10.00
C ASN A 113 37.91 -25.07 -10.83
N PRO A 114 37.37 -26.26 -11.18
CA PRO A 114 38.14 -27.26 -11.93
C PRO A 114 38.73 -26.76 -13.26
N GLN A 115 38.16 -25.74 -13.90
CA GLN A 115 38.53 -25.29 -15.24
C GLN A 115 39.17 -23.89 -15.29
N TRP A 116 38.95 -23.07 -14.28
CA TRP A 116 39.27 -21.64 -14.32
C TRP A 116 39.90 -21.15 -13.02
N VAL A 117 40.77 -20.15 -13.17
CA VAL A 117 41.37 -19.38 -12.09
C VAL A 117 41.08 -17.91 -12.33
N TRP A 118 40.52 -17.24 -11.34
CA TRP A 118 40.37 -15.79 -11.28
C TRP A 118 41.23 -15.24 -10.15
N TRP A 119 42.14 -14.33 -10.47
CA TRP A 119 43.06 -13.76 -9.50
C TRP A 119 43.04 -12.24 -9.56
N THR A 120 42.74 -11.61 -8.43
CA THR A 120 42.75 -10.16 -8.28
C THR A 120 43.87 -9.70 -7.35
N LYS A 121 44.45 -8.54 -7.64
CA LYS A 121 45.53 -7.94 -6.85
C LYS A 121 45.38 -6.42 -6.80
N GLY A 122 45.50 -5.86 -5.59
CA GLY A 122 45.21 -4.45 -5.31
C GLY A 122 43.73 -4.23 -4.98
N THR A 123 43.36 -2.96 -4.72
CA THR A 123 41.99 -2.53 -4.47
C THR A 123 41.73 -1.20 -5.19
N GLY A 124 40.52 -1.03 -5.75
CA GLY A 124 40.09 0.21 -6.37
C GLY A 124 40.41 0.30 -7.87
N ALA A 125 40.05 1.42 -8.48
CA ALA A 125 40.20 1.63 -9.93
C ALA A 125 41.65 1.41 -10.38
N GLY A 126 41.85 0.51 -11.35
CA GLY A 126 43.16 0.10 -11.83
C GLY A 126 43.79 -1.11 -11.11
N ALA A 127 43.12 -1.70 -10.12
CA ALA A 127 43.53 -3.00 -9.58
C ALA A 127 43.52 -4.08 -10.66
N SER A 128 44.45 -5.02 -10.62
CA SER A 128 44.61 -6.02 -11.68
C SER A 128 43.71 -7.24 -11.42
N GLY A 129 43.03 -7.71 -12.46
CA GLY A 129 42.32 -8.98 -12.50
C GLY A 129 42.84 -9.86 -13.63
N THR A 130 43.08 -11.14 -13.34
CA THR A 130 43.63 -12.10 -14.30
C THR A 130 42.76 -13.34 -14.37
N LEU A 131 42.32 -13.72 -15.57
CA LEU A 131 41.59 -14.96 -15.82
C LEU A 131 42.51 -15.96 -16.54
N ALA A 132 42.59 -17.19 -16.05
CA ALA A 132 43.41 -18.25 -16.61
C ALA A 132 42.68 -19.60 -16.59
N ARG A 133 43.12 -20.54 -17.44
CA ARG A 133 42.68 -21.93 -17.36
C ARG A 133 43.36 -22.61 -16.17
N HIS A 134 42.59 -23.31 -15.35
CA HIS A 134 43.13 -24.12 -14.26
C HIS A 134 43.78 -25.38 -14.83
N ARG A 135 45.09 -25.57 -14.59
CA ARG A 135 45.88 -26.72 -15.09
C ARG A 135 46.42 -27.61 -13.96
N GLY A 136 45.83 -27.52 -12.76
CA GLY A 136 46.31 -28.18 -11.54
C GLY A 136 47.24 -27.28 -10.71
N GLU A 137 47.55 -27.71 -9.48
CA GLU A 137 48.17 -26.86 -8.44
C GLU A 137 49.66 -26.52 -8.69
N GLU A 138 50.38 -27.34 -9.45
CA GLU A 138 51.84 -27.22 -9.64
C GLU A 138 52.24 -26.68 -11.03
N GLN A 139 51.27 -26.36 -11.89
CA GLN A 139 51.55 -25.87 -13.24
C GLN A 139 51.47 -24.35 -13.30
N PRO A 140 52.38 -23.68 -14.03
CA PRO A 140 52.32 -22.23 -14.21
C PRO A 140 51.02 -21.85 -14.92
N GLU A 141 50.25 -20.97 -14.29
CA GLU A 141 49.04 -20.38 -14.85
C GLU A 141 49.44 -19.42 -15.98
N ASP A 142 49.04 -19.74 -17.22
CA ASP A 142 49.19 -18.82 -18.34
C ASP A 142 47.93 -17.94 -18.43
N PRO A 143 48.04 -16.62 -18.17
CA PRO A 143 46.89 -15.73 -18.15
C PRO A 143 46.27 -15.60 -19.53
N LEU A 144 45.00 -15.99 -19.65
CA LEU A 144 44.19 -15.78 -20.84
C LEU A 144 43.80 -14.30 -20.97
N GLU A 145 43.40 -13.70 -19.85
CA GLU A 145 43.01 -12.29 -19.79
C GLU A 145 43.80 -11.58 -18.69
N ARG A 146 44.32 -10.40 -19.03
CA ARG A 146 44.86 -9.42 -18.07
C ARG A 146 43.98 -8.19 -18.12
N CYS A 147 43.41 -7.80 -16.99
CA CYS A 147 42.38 -6.78 -16.93
C CYS A 147 42.63 -5.79 -15.80
N ALA A 148 42.07 -4.59 -15.95
CA ALA A 148 42.07 -3.55 -14.92
C ALA A 148 40.64 -3.31 -14.41
N GLU A 149 40.49 -3.23 -13.09
CA GLU A 149 39.25 -2.88 -12.40
C GLU A 149 38.78 -1.49 -12.86
N GLY A 150 37.53 -1.44 -13.33
CA GLY A 150 36.83 -0.26 -13.80
C GLY A 150 35.65 0.09 -12.89
N ALA A 151 34.50 0.42 -13.51
CA ALA A 151 33.32 0.83 -12.78
C ALA A 151 32.71 -0.33 -11.98
N LYS A 152 32.19 0.00 -10.79
CA LYS A 152 31.28 -0.88 -10.04
C LYS A 152 29.86 -0.51 -10.40
N GLU A 153 29.04 -1.52 -10.66
CA GLU A 153 27.64 -1.37 -11.06
C GLU A 153 26.78 -2.34 -10.24
N SER A 154 25.56 -1.93 -9.89
CA SER A 154 24.53 -2.87 -9.44
C SER A 154 24.10 -3.76 -10.60
N ARG A 155 23.73 -5.02 -10.32
CA ARG A 155 23.19 -5.92 -11.34
C ARG A 155 21.81 -5.45 -11.85
N GLN A 156 21.10 -4.66 -11.04
CA GLN A 156 19.89 -3.95 -11.46
C GLN A 156 20.20 -2.92 -12.57
N PRO A 157 19.45 -2.94 -13.70
CA PRO A 157 19.57 -1.93 -14.74
C PRO A 157 19.36 -0.54 -14.14
N PRO A 158 20.14 0.49 -14.54
CA PRO A 158 19.89 1.85 -14.08
C PRO A 158 18.49 2.27 -14.52
N VAL A 159 17.57 2.40 -13.56
CA VAL A 159 16.25 2.96 -13.81
C VAL A 159 16.43 4.41 -14.26
N PRO A 160 15.77 4.87 -15.35
CA PRO A 160 15.93 6.24 -15.82
C PRO A 160 15.44 7.23 -14.75
N ARG A 161 16.42 7.95 -14.18
CA ARG A 161 16.36 8.90 -13.05
C ARG A 161 15.35 10.07 -13.18
N GLY A 162 14.59 10.14 -14.28
CA GLY A 162 13.59 11.17 -14.55
C GLY A 162 12.14 10.67 -14.68
N ALA A 163 11.92 9.36 -14.88
CA ALA A 163 10.57 8.81 -15.04
C ALA A 163 9.87 8.61 -13.69
N GLU A 164 10.60 8.20 -12.66
CA GLU A 164 10.03 7.87 -11.35
C GLU A 164 9.55 9.10 -10.57
N THR A 165 10.15 10.28 -10.72
CA THR A 165 9.73 11.49 -9.97
C THR A 165 8.45 12.11 -10.50
N LEU A 166 8.16 11.98 -11.80
CA LEU A 166 6.91 12.49 -12.39
C LEU A 166 5.80 11.45 -12.29
N ALA A 167 6.10 10.16 -12.49
CA ALA A 167 5.14 9.08 -12.32
C ALA A 167 4.67 8.96 -10.85
N SER A 168 5.58 8.95 -9.87
CA SER A 168 5.19 8.90 -8.44
C SER A 168 4.40 10.14 -8.00
N ARG A 169 4.79 11.36 -8.42
CA ARG A 169 4.01 12.58 -8.16
C ARG A 169 2.64 12.58 -8.84
N SER A 170 2.53 11.94 -10.00
CA SER A 170 1.27 11.77 -10.73
C SER A 170 0.38 10.71 -10.08
N LEU A 171 0.96 9.63 -9.52
CA LEU A 171 0.24 8.57 -8.82
C LEU A 171 -0.31 9.06 -7.47
N ASP A 172 0.43 9.93 -6.78
CA ASP A 172 -0.02 10.58 -5.54
C ASP A 172 -0.82 11.87 -5.76
N SER A 173 -1.08 12.23 -7.01
CA SER A 173 -1.87 13.41 -7.35
C SER A 173 -3.31 13.21 -6.87
N ARG A 174 -3.73 13.94 -5.83
CA ARG A 174 -5.13 14.04 -5.39
C ARG A 174 -5.89 15.12 -6.15
N LEU A 175 -5.54 15.32 -7.42
CA LEU A 175 -6.12 16.32 -8.30
C LEU A 175 -7.18 15.68 -9.19
N ILE A 176 -8.35 16.31 -9.26
CA ILE A 176 -9.48 15.86 -10.07
C ILE A 176 -9.60 16.77 -11.28
N ASN A 177 -9.43 16.23 -12.47
CA ASN A 177 -9.92 16.80 -13.72
C ASN A 177 -11.14 15.97 -14.17
N PRO A 178 -12.39 16.40 -13.89
CA PRO A 178 -13.57 15.56 -14.11
C PRO A 178 -13.71 15.01 -15.54
N VAL A 179 -13.16 15.72 -16.54
CA VAL A 179 -13.21 15.31 -17.94
C VAL A 179 -12.15 14.26 -18.27
N GLU A 180 -10.94 14.42 -17.72
CA GLU A 180 -9.74 13.68 -18.14
C GLU A 180 -9.31 12.61 -17.13
N SER A 181 -9.23 12.96 -15.83
CA SER A 181 -8.61 12.10 -14.82
C SER A 181 -9.00 12.38 -13.37
N VAL A 182 -8.85 11.35 -12.51
CA VAL A 182 -8.92 11.46 -11.04
C VAL A 182 -7.61 10.92 -10.49
N GLY A 183 -6.68 11.82 -10.17
CA GLY A 183 -5.29 11.45 -9.97
C GLY A 183 -4.72 10.76 -11.21
N PRO A 184 -4.14 9.55 -11.10
CA PRO A 184 -3.68 8.78 -12.25
C PRO A 184 -4.80 8.02 -12.99
N ILE A 185 -6.02 7.97 -12.43
CA ILE A 185 -7.13 7.18 -12.98
C ILE A 185 -7.70 7.91 -14.20
N THR A 186 -7.86 7.21 -15.30
CA THR A 186 -8.48 7.68 -16.55
C THR A 186 -9.63 6.76 -16.96
N ARG A 187 -10.37 7.11 -18.01
CA ARG A 187 -11.52 6.31 -18.50
C ARG A 187 -11.18 4.87 -18.89
N GLY A 188 -9.90 4.58 -19.19
CA GLY A 188 -9.42 3.25 -19.56
C GLY A 188 -8.71 2.49 -18.44
N THR A 189 -8.61 3.07 -17.24
CA THR A 189 -7.99 2.40 -16.09
C THR A 189 -8.82 1.19 -15.67
N SER A 190 -8.17 0.07 -15.38
CA SER A 190 -8.79 -1.15 -14.84
C SER A 190 -8.51 -1.31 -13.35
N GLU A 191 -9.21 -2.23 -12.67
CA GLU A 191 -8.88 -2.56 -11.27
C GLU A 191 -7.46 -3.14 -11.14
N GLN A 192 -6.98 -3.88 -12.14
CA GLN A 192 -5.60 -4.40 -12.13
C GLN A 192 -4.58 -3.27 -12.17
N ASP A 193 -4.81 -2.23 -12.97
CA ASP A 193 -3.93 -1.05 -13.00
C ASP A 193 -3.86 -0.38 -11.62
N LEU A 194 -4.99 -0.30 -10.89
CA LEU A 194 -4.99 0.23 -9.53
C LEU A 194 -4.13 -0.62 -8.58
N ILE A 195 -4.18 -1.95 -8.71
CA ILE A 195 -3.35 -2.87 -7.91
C ILE A 195 -1.88 -2.68 -8.25
N ASP A 196 -1.54 -2.57 -9.53
CA ASP A 196 -0.16 -2.39 -10.00
C ASP A 196 0.43 -1.05 -9.54
N TRP A 197 -0.39 0.00 -9.45
CA TRP A 197 0.05 1.35 -9.06
C TRP A 197 0.06 1.58 -7.56
N PHE A 198 -0.95 1.06 -6.85
CA PHE A 198 -1.18 1.40 -5.44
C PHE A 198 -0.92 0.24 -4.50
N GLY A 199 -0.67 -0.98 -4.99
CA GLY A 199 -0.53 -2.17 -4.17
C GLY A 199 -1.88 -2.78 -3.79
N VAL A 200 -1.93 -4.10 -3.73
CA VAL A 200 -3.15 -4.88 -3.46
C VAL A 200 -3.76 -4.55 -2.09
N GLU A 201 -2.94 -4.17 -1.11
CA GLU A 201 -3.38 -3.78 0.24
C GLU A 201 -4.19 -2.48 0.27
N ASN A 202 -4.08 -1.67 -0.79
CA ASN A 202 -4.76 -0.39 -0.91
C ASN A 202 -6.00 -0.45 -1.79
N VAL A 203 -6.28 -1.60 -2.39
CA VAL A 203 -7.38 -1.82 -3.34
C VAL A 203 -8.32 -2.88 -2.79
N THR A 204 -9.48 -2.45 -2.30
CA THR A 204 -10.50 -3.37 -1.75
C THR A 204 -11.67 -3.50 -2.71
N SER A 205 -11.86 -4.67 -3.32
CA SER A 205 -13.08 -4.97 -4.07
C SER A 205 -14.28 -5.05 -3.11
N VAL A 206 -15.35 -4.33 -3.43
CA VAL A 206 -16.56 -4.24 -2.60
C VAL A 206 -17.84 -4.27 -3.44
N GLN A 207 -18.98 -4.46 -2.78
CA GLN A 207 -20.30 -4.20 -3.35
C GLN A 207 -20.73 -2.81 -2.88
N LEU A 208 -20.70 -1.82 -3.78
CA LEU A 208 -21.09 -0.44 -3.49
C LEU A 208 -22.61 -0.31 -3.49
N GLU A 209 -23.16 0.38 -2.49
CA GLU A 209 -24.59 0.72 -2.44
C GLU A 209 -24.81 2.01 -3.24
N VAL A 210 -25.56 1.93 -4.34
CA VAL A 210 -25.75 3.05 -5.28
C VAL A 210 -27.12 3.72 -5.20
N GLY A 211 -27.92 3.36 -4.19
CA GLY A 211 -29.28 3.84 -3.98
C GLY A 211 -30.32 2.73 -4.14
N GLU A 212 -31.54 2.95 -3.63
CA GLU A 212 -32.69 2.02 -3.78
C GLU A 212 -32.40 0.57 -3.34
N GLY A 213 -31.50 0.39 -2.37
CA GLY A 213 -31.03 -0.94 -1.93
C GLY A 213 -30.23 -1.73 -2.98
N GLN A 214 -29.89 -1.10 -4.11
CA GLN A 214 -29.09 -1.72 -5.16
C GLN A 214 -27.61 -1.74 -4.80
N ARG A 215 -26.97 -2.86 -5.12
CA ARG A 215 -25.54 -3.06 -4.97
C ARG A 215 -24.89 -3.32 -6.31
N VAL A 216 -23.76 -2.69 -6.54
CA VAL A 216 -22.96 -2.85 -7.76
C VAL A 216 -21.52 -3.21 -7.42
N SER A 217 -20.88 -3.92 -8.33
CA SER A 217 -19.45 -4.24 -8.23
C SER A 217 -18.62 -2.96 -8.27
N GLY A 218 -17.79 -2.76 -7.25
CA GLY A 218 -16.94 -1.59 -7.14
C GLY A 218 -15.64 -1.86 -6.40
N THR A 219 -14.85 -0.81 -6.28
CA THR A 219 -13.55 -0.82 -5.59
C THR A 219 -13.48 0.37 -4.65
N ARG A 220 -12.98 0.15 -3.43
CA ARG A 220 -12.56 1.20 -2.51
C ARG A 220 -11.04 1.30 -2.55
N LEU A 221 -10.53 2.36 -3.14
CA LEU A 221 -9.13 2.73 -3.06
C LEU A 221 -8.89 3.43 -1.73
N PHE A 222 -7.84 3.03 -1.01
CA PHE A 222 -7.47 3.58 0.30
C PHE A 222 -8.57 3.44 1.37
N ALA A 223 -9.25 2.29 1.37
CA ALA A 223 -10.39 2.02 2.25
C ALA A 223 -10.11 2.40 3.73
N GLY A 224 -11.03 3.14 4.35
CA GLY A 224 -10.94 3.59 5.74
C GLY A 224 -9.97 4.75 6.00
N ARG A 225 -9.32 5.30 4.97
CA ARG A 225 -8.39 6.44 5.10
C ARG A 225 -9.03 7.75 4.64
N LEU A 226 -8.37 8.88 4.94
CA LEU A 226 -8.86 10.22 4.58
C LEU A 226 -9.12 10.39 3.08
N ASP A 227 -8.34 9.72 2.24
CA ASP A 227 -8.43 9.82 0.77
C ASP A 227 -9.18 8.65 0.13
N GLU A 228 -10.05 7.98 0.89
CA GLU A 228 -10.89 6.91 0.35
C GLU A 228 -11.63 7.39 -0.91
N LEU A 229 -11.51 6.60 -1.98
CA LEU A 229 -12.15 6.82 -3.27
C LEU A 229 -12.95 5.57 -3.62
N GLU A 230 -14.27 5.72 -3.79
CA GLU A 230 -15.13 4.65 -4.26
C GLU A 230 -15.22 4.70 -5.79
N ILE A 231 -15.01 3.57 -6.46
CA ILE A 231 -15.02 3.43 -7.90
C ILE A 231 -16.09 2.40 -8.28
N GLU A 232 -17.16 2.85 -8.91
CA GLU A 232 -18.11 1.99 -9.63
C GLU A 232 -17.56 1.70 -11.03
N TRP A 233 -17.59 0.44 -11.44
CA TRP A 233 -17.06 -0.01 -12.72
C TRP A 233 -18.13 -0.13 -13.80
N LYS A 234 -17.74 0.05 -15.06
CA LYS A 234 -18.50 -0.46 -16.22
C LYS A 234 -18.15 -1.94 -16.42
N GLY A 235 -19.16 -2.79 -16.58
CA GLY A 235 -18.98 -4.19 -16.95
C GLY A 235 -18.01 -4.96 -16.04
N ASP A 236 -16.88 -5.38 -16.60
CA ASP A 236 -15.90 -6.31 -16.03
C ASP A 236 -14.70 -5.62 -15.35
N ARG A 237 -14.88 -4.40 -14.81
CA ARG A 237 -13.85 -3.64 -14.07
C ARG A 237 -12.64 -3.20 -14.90
N ARG A 238 -12.87 -2.94 -16.20
CA ARG A 238 -11.86 -2.41 -17.13
C ARG A 238 -11.98 -0.91 -17.42
N SER A 239 -13.08 -0.29 -16.98
CA SER A 239 -13.29 1.14 -17.17
C SER A 239 -14.16 1.71 -16.05
N PRO A 240 -13.76 2.82 -15.40
CA PRO A 240 -14.55 3.41 -14.33
C PRO A 240 -15.82 4.03 -14.90
N LYS A 241 -16.94 3.83 -14.20
CA LYS A 241 -18.24 4.42 -14.51
C LYS A 241 -18.49 5.69 -13.70
N ARG A 242 -18.30 5.60 -12.39
CA ARG A 242 -18.48 6.71 -11.47
C ARG A 242 -17.50 6.59 -10.32
N MET A 243 -16.91 7.72 -9.94
CA MET A 243 -16.06 7.81 -8.76
C MET A 243 -16.70 8.73 -7.73
N THR A 244 -16.58 8.36 -6.45
CA THR A 244 -17.25 9.05 -5.35
C THR A 244 -16.27 9.34 -4.22
N ILE A 245 -16.26 10.58 -3.74
CA ILE A 245 -15.45 11.05 -2.60
C ILE A 245 -16.40 11.65 -1.57
N ARG A 246 -16.33 11.16 -0.33
CA ARG A 246 -17.22 11.56 0.77
C ARG A 246 -16.49 12.09 2.00
N THR A 247 -15.23 11.70 2.16
CA THR A 247 -14.51 11.89 3.42
C THR A 247 -14.13 13.35 3.66
N PRO A 248 -14.65 14.00 4.72
CA PRO A 248 -14.24 15.34 5.09
C PRO A 248 -12.75 15.35 5.48
N GLY A 249 -12.02 16.37 5.03
CA GLY A 249 -10.58 16.47 5.25
C GLY A 249 -9.74 15.62 4.29
N SER A 250 -10.37 14.99 3.29
CA SER A 250 -9.63 14.42 2.16
C SER A 250 -8.78 15.46 1.44
N SER A 251 -7.64 15.02 0.92
CA SER A 251 -6.74 15.79 0.08
C SER A 251 -7.25 15.96 -1.35
N TRP A 252 -8.27 15.21 -1.76
CA TRP A 252 -8.90 15.30 -3.08
C TRP A 252 -9.47 16.69 -3.34
N ARG A 253 -9.09 17.28 -4.47
CA ARG A 253 -9.60 18.58 -4.93
C ARG A 253 -9.70 18.64 -6.45
N THR A 254 -10.66 19.38 -6.98
CA THR A 254 -10.75 19.65 -8.42
C THR A 254 -9.60 20.54 -8.89
N HIS A 255 -9.31 20.52 -10.19
CA HIS A 255 -8.39 21.46 -10.82
C HIS A 255 -8.81 22.92 -10.59
N SER A 256 -10.12 23.17 -10.43
CA SER A 256 -10.67 24.48 -10.05
C SER A 256 -10.58 24.78 -8.55
N GLY A 257 -10.09 23.85 -7.73
CA GLY A 257 -9.85 24.03 -6.30
C GLY A 257 -10.94 23.52 -5.35
N LEU A 258 -12.08 23.02 -5.87
CA LEU A 258 -13.21 22.57 -5.06
C LEU A 258 -12.90 21.29 -4.30
N LYS A 259 -13.32 21.22 -3.04
CA LYS A 259 -13.14 20.06 -2.14
C LYS A 259 -14.36 19.86 -1.22
N ILE A 260 -14.40 18.72 -0.53
CA ILE A 260 -15.44 18.44 0.47
C ILE A 260 -15.45 19.56 1.52
N ARG A 261 -16.65 20.02 1.89
CA ARG A 261 -16.95 21.16 2.77
C ARG A 261 -16.82 22.57 2.20
N ASP A 262 -16.43 22.75 0.94
CA ASP A 262 -16.57 24.08 0.33
C ASP A 262 -18.05 24.49 0.28
N SER A 263 -18.30 25.79 0.41
CA SER A 263 -19.64 26.33 0.51
C SER A 263 -20.35 26.42 -0.84
N LEU A 264 -21.68 26.55 -0.82
CA LEU A 264 -22.46 26.83 -2.02
C LEU A 264 -22.01 28.11 -2.74
N GLU A 265 -21.51 29.09 -1.99
CA GLU A 265 -20.95 30.32 -2.52
C GLU A 265 -19.64 30.05 -3.26
N ASP A 266 -18.71 29.27 -2.67
CA ASP A 266 -17.45 28.88 -3.32
C ASP A 266 -17.71 28.15 -4.66
N VAL A 267 -18.71 27.26 -4.68
CA VAL A 267 -19.11 26.56 -5.92
C VAL A 267 -19.72 27.53 -6.93
N THR A 268 -20.56 28.48 -6.48
CA THR A 268 -21.18 29.47 -7.36
C THR A 268 -20.12 30.41 -7.98
N LEU A 269 -19.14 30.84 -7.18
CA LEU A 269 -18.00 31.63 -7.62
C LEU A 269 -17.15 30.85 -8.63
N THR A 270 -16.84 29.59 -8.32
CA THR A 270 -16.05 28.71 -9.20
C THR A 270 -16.76 28.48 -10.53
N ASN A 271 -18.08 28.23 -10.50
CA ASN A 271 -18.91 28.04 -11.68
C ASN A 271 -19.13 29.34 -12.48
N GLY A 272 -18.92 30.50 -11.84
CA GLY A 272 -19.13 31.84 -12.39
C GLY A 272 -20.60 32.28 -12.48
N ARG A 273 -21.56 31.46 -12.02
CA ARG A 273 -23.00 31.76 -12.03
C ARG A 273 -23.81 30.77 -11.18
N PRO A 274 -25.06 31.14 -10.79
CA PRO A 274 -25.99 30.21 -10.18
C PRO A 274 -26.29 29.00 -11.05
N PHE A 275 -26.47 27.85 -10.40
CA PHE A 275 -26.72 26.55 -11.01
C PHE A 275 -27.97 25.89 -10.41
N ASN A 276 -28.40 24.75 -10.95
CA ASN A 276 -29.62 24.09 -10.50
C ASN A 276 -29.32 22.90 -9.57
N LEU A 277 -30.13 22.78 -8.52
CA LEU A 277 -30.10 21.73 -7.52
C LEU A 277 -31.46 21.02 -7.43
N THR A 278 -31.45 19.78 -6.97
CA THR A 278 -32.65 19.18 -6.36
C THR A 278 -32.97 19.89 -5.03
N GLY A 279 -34.15 19.62 -4.46
CA GLY A 279 -34.42 19.94 -3.07
C GLY A 279 -33.57 19.13 -2.08
N LEU A 280 -33.79 19.38 -0.78
CA LEU A 280 -33.23 18.64 0.35
C LEU A 280 -34.35 17.86 1.04
N GLY A 281 -34.30 16.53 0.97
CA GLY A 281 -35.29 15.62 1.55
C GLY A 281 -34.77 14.19 1.62
N TRP A 282 -35.60 13.27 2.08
CA TRP A 282 -35.23 11.84 2.22
C TRP A 282 -34.68 11.24 0.93
N ASP A 283 -35.30 11.57 -0.21
CA ASP A 283 -34.89 11.04 -1.52
C ASP A 283 -34.05 12.04 -2.34
N TYR A 284 -33.81 13.25 -1.82
CA TYR A 284 -33.19 14.35 -2.56
C TYR A 284 -32.02 14.96 -1.77
N PRO A 285 -30.77 14.65 -2.13
CA PRO A 285 -29.60 15.06 -1.36
C PRO A 285 -29.05 16.43 -1.77
N GLY A 286 -29.92 17.35 -2.24
CA GLY A 286 -29.49 18.66 -2.75
C GLY A 286 -28.46 18.52 -3.88
N ARG A 287 -28.69 17.63 -4.85
CA ARG A 287 -27.73 17.25 -5.88
C ARG A 287 -27.73 18.23 -7.05
N THR A 288 -26.58 18.48 -7.65
CA THR A 288 -26.50 19.30 -8.86
C THR A 288 -27.20 18.63 -10.04
N LEU A 289 -28.07 19.39 -10.70
CA LEU A 289 -28.80 18.99 -11.91
C LEU A 289 -28.15 19.53 -13.18
N GLY A 290 -27.42 20.64 -13.08
CA GLY A 290 -26.69 21.23 -14.19
C GLY A 290 -26.12 22.59 -13.84
N TRP A 291 -25.05 22.97 -14.53
CA TRP A 291 -24.24 24.16 -14.25
C TRP A 291 -24.75 25.45 -14.91
N ASN A 292 -25.90 25.39 -15.61
CA ASN A 292 -26.58 26.52 -16.27
C ASN A 292 -25.65 27.35 -17.20
N GLY A 293 -24.78 26.68 -17.95
CA GLY A 293 -23.79 27.31 -18.83
C GLY A 293 -22.63 27.98 -18.09
N GLY A 294 -22.36 27.54 -16.85
CA GLY A 294 -21.16 27.90 -16.10
C GLY A 294 -19.93 27.10 -16.55
N THR A 295 -18.83 27.28 -15.83
CA THR A 295 -17.51 26.72 -16.18
C THR A 295 -17.31 25.27 -15.76
N LEU A 296 -18.10 24.77 -14.80
CA LEU A 296 -17.93 23.41 -14.29
C LEU A 296 -18.45 22.38 -15.31
N PRO A 297 -17.75 21.25 -15.49
CA PRO A 297 -18.10 20.26 -16.51
C PRO A 297 -19.27 19.36 -16.06
N PRO A 298 -20.06 18.81 -16.99
CA PRO A 298 -21.18 17.91 -16.68
C PRO A 298 -20.74 16.60 -15.99
N GLU A 299 -19.48 16.18 -16.16
CA GLU A 299 -18.90 15.04 -15.45
C GLU A 299 -18.78 15.28 -13.94
N LEU A 300 -18.72 16.54 -13.50
CA LEU A 300 -18.71 16.89 -12.08
C LEU A 300 -20.14 17.03 -11.57
N GLN A 301 -20.50 16.20 -10.59
CA GLN A 301 -21.77 16.32 -9.87
C GLN A 301 -21.49 16.42 -8.38
N LEU A 302 -22.17 17.34 -7.70
CA LEU A 302 -22.00 17.61 -6.27
C LEU A 302 -23.30 17.32 -5.53
N GLU A 303 -23.16 16.80 -4.32
CA GLU A 303 -24.23 16.78 -3.32
C GLU A 303 -23.90 17.70 -2.18
N PHE A 304 -24.95 18.32 -1.66
CA PHE A 304 -24.84 19.30 -0.61
C PHE A 304 -25.55 18.84 0.65
N ARG A 305 -25.02 19.21 1.79
CA ARG A 305 -25.73 19.13 3.07
C ARG A 305 -25.95 20.52 3.64
N ALA A 306 -27.07 20.68 4.33
CA ALA A 306 -27.32 21.84 5.15
C ALA A 306 -26.44 21.82 6.41
N THR A 307 -25.92 22.99 6.78
CA THR A 307 -25.24 23.20 8.07
C THR A 307 -26.10 23.97 9.06
N GLN A 308 -27.18 24.58 8.59
CA GLN A 308 -28.15 25.33 9.39
C GLN A 308 -29.56 24.77 9.19
N GLN A 309 -30.36 24.79 10.25
CA GLN A 309 -31.77 24.45 10.17
C GLN A 309 -32.59 25.68 9.81
N ILE A 310 -33.60 25.48 8.95
CA ILE A 310 -34.62 26.47 8.63
C ILE A 310 -36.01 25.89 8.92
N PRO A 311 -37.05 26.71 9.11
CA PRO A 311 -38.42 26.23 9.27
C PRO A 311 -38.83 25.31 8.10
N ALA A 312 -39.53 24.21 8.41
CA ALA A 312 -39.88 23.18 7.42
C ALA A 312 -40.66 23.74 6.22
N GLN A 313 -41.48 24.78 6.42
CA GLN A 313 -42.26 25.45 5.37
C GLN A 313 -41.38 26.20 4.37
N GLN A 314 -40.13 26.50 4.72
CA GLN A 314 -39.15 27.19 3.87
C GLN A 314 -38.20 26.21 3.17
N MET A 315 -38.23 24.93 3.54
CA MET A 315 -37.40 23.90 2.91
C MET A 315 -37.87 23.64 1.48
N LEU A 316 -36.89 23.58 0.57
CA LEU A 316 -37.12 23.14 -0.79
C LEU A 316 -37.03 21.62 -0.83
N MET A 317 -38.09 20.95 -1.26
CA MET A 317 -38.19 19.50 -1.32
C MET A 317 -38.51 19.04 -2.74
N GLY A 318 -38.17 17.80 -3.08
CA GLY A 318 -38.47 17.21 -4.38
C GLY A 318 -37.36 17.38 -5.42
N GLU A 319 -37.65 16.96 -6.65
CA GLU A 319 -36.69 16.91 -7.76
C GLU A 319 -36.15 18.28 -8.18
N GLY A 320 -36.86 19.37 -7.92
CA GLY A 320 -36.52 20.70 -8.43
C GLY A 320 -36.93 20.89 -9.90
N PRO A 321 -36.21 21.70 -10.71
CA PRO A 321 -34.94 22.36 -10.39
C PRO A 321 -35.12 23.61 -9.52
N TYR A 322 -34.27 23.75 -8.51
CA TYR A 322 -34.16 24.96 -7.70
C TYR A 322 -32.84 25.67 -7.95
N SER A 323 -32.86 26.99 -8.11
CA SER A 323 -31.63 27.77 -8.30
C SER A 323 -30.79 27.79 -7.02
N SER A 324 -29.46 27.67 -7.15
CA SER A 324 -28.53 27.78 -6.03
C SER A 324 -28.58 29.14 -5.33
N SER A 325 -29.08 30.19 -6.00
CA SER A 325 -29.30 31.51 -5.40
C SER A 325 -30.61 31.63 -4.63
N HIS A 326 -31.40 30.57 -4.52
CA HIS A 326 -32.67 30.62 -3.78
C HIS A 326 -32.41 30.92 -2.28
N PRO A 327 -33.16 31.85 -1.66
CA PRO A 327 -32.90 32.26 -0.27
C PRO A 327 -32.86 31.11 0.74
N SER A 328 -33.70 30.09 0.57
CA SER A 328 -33.68 28.90 1.43
C SER A 328 -32.32 28.18 1.43
N PHE A 329 -31.66 28.02 0.26
CA PHE A 329 -30.34 27.39 0.20
C PHE A 329 -29.26 28.25 0.85
N GLN A 330 -29.33 29.56 0.66
CA GLN A 330 -28.41 30.51 1.31
C GLN A 330 -28.55 30.46 2.83
N ASN A 331 -29.78 30.49 3.34
CA ASN A 331 -30.06 30.43 4.78
C ASN A 331 -29.71 29.08 5.42
N MET A 332 -29.65 27.99 4.65
CA MET A 332 -29.25 26.67 5.15
C MET A 332 -27.73 26.48 5.24
N GLY A 333 -26.93 27.40 4.68
CA GLY A 333 -25.47 27.32 4.68
C GLY A 333 -24.97 26.01 4.05
N LEU A 334 -25.35 25.74 2.80
CA LEU A 334 -25.01 24.46 2.18
C LEU A 334 -23.50 24.32 1.95
N VAL A 335 -22.99 23.11 2.21
CA VAL A 335 -21.60 22.73 1.92
C VAL A 335 -21.54 21.42 1.14
N ILE A 336 -20.51 21.22 0.34
CA ILE A 336 -20.29 19.97 -0.41
C ILE A 336 -20.16 18.82 0.59
N GLU A 337 -21.03 17.82 0.47
CA GLU A 337 -20.99 16.57 1.23
C GLU A 337 -20.38 15.43 0.42
N THR A 338 -20.62 15.41 -0.90
CA THR A 338 -20.07 14.37 -1.77
C THR A 338 -19.74 14.94 -3.14
N ILE A 339 -18.60 14.50 -3.67
CA ILE A 339 -18.15 14.78 -5.04
C ILE A 339 -18.31 13.50 -5.85
N TYR A 340 -18.99 13.60 -6.98
CA TYR A 340 -19.11 12.55 -7.98
C TYR A 340 -18.39 12.97 -9.26
N ILE A 341 -17.62 12.05 -9.82
CA ILE A 341 -17.05 12.15 -11.15
C ILE A 341 -17.72 11.08 -12.00
N ARG A 342 -18.46 11.51 -13.02
CA ARG A 342 -19.33 10.67 -13.83
C ARG A 342 -18.75 10.51 -15.23
N TRP A 343 -18.47 9.26 -15.59
CA TRP A 343 -17.98 8.88 -16.90
C TRP A 343 -18.94 7.92 -17.62
N ASP A 344 -20.16 7.75 -17.09
CA ASP A 344 -21.17 6.80 -17.58
C ASP A 344 -21.59 7.03 -19.03
#